data_AF-A0A524JVN0-F1
#
_entry.id   AF-A0A524JVN0-F1
#
_cell.length_a   1.000
_cell.length_b   1.000
_cell.length_c   1.000
_cell.angle_alpha   90.00
_cell.angle_beta   90.00
_cell.angle_gamma   90.00
#
_symmetry.space_group_name_H-M   'P 1'
#
loop_
_entity.id
_entity.type
_entity.pdbx_description
1 polymer ?
#
loop_
_entity_poly.entity_id
_entity_poly.type
_entity_poly.pdbx_seq_one_letter_code
_entity_poly.pdbx_strand_id
1 'polypeptide(L)'
;MFKNYFKIAWRNIIRQKMYSFINIFGLAAGIAISTLILLWVKSELSINRFHDHGQYLYQVATRHQYGKDIGLSVGSPPALGPALKSDFPEVVNAARYVPPFSGVLIRYRDKIIREQIGTADAAFFSMFTFPFVR
;
A
#
# COMPACT_ATOMS: atom_id res chain seq x y z
N MET A 1 5.48 -51.65 2.59
CA MET A 1 6.50 -51.18 3.57
C MET A 1 6.16 -49.81 4.17
N PHE A 2 5.82 -48.78 3.37
CA PHE A 2 5.38 -47.45 3.87
C PHE A 2 4.28 -47.47 4.93
N LYS A 3 3.25 -48.32 4.78
CA LYS A 3 2.21 -48.51 5.81
C LYS A 3 2.76 -48.90 7.18
N ASN A 4 3.83 -49.69 7.21
CA ASN A 4 4.43 -50.15 8.46
C ASN A 4 5.25 -49.03 9.12
N TYR A 5 6.01 -48.25 8.33
CA TYR A 5 6.71 -47.07 8.84
C TYR A 5 5.76 -46.02 9.41
N PHE A 6 4.64 -45.73 8.72
CA PHE A 6 3.60 -44.82 9.23
C PHE A 6 2.98 -45.32 10.54
N LYS A 7 2.67 -46.62 10.62
CA LYS A 7 2.10 -47.25 11.81
C LYS A 7 3.06 -47.17 13.01
N ILE A 8 4.36 -47.37 12.78
CA ILE A 8 5.40 -47.29 13.81
C ILE A 8 5.58 -45.84 14.28
N ALA A 9 5.68 -44.89 13.34
CA ALA A 9 5.80 -43.47 13.66
C ALA A 9 4.61 -42.95 14.49
N TRP A 10 3.38 -43.31 14.09
CA TRP A 10 2.17 -42.94 14.81
C TRP A 10 2.12 -43.50 16.23
N ARG A 11 2.46 -44.79 16.41
CA ARG A 11 2.58 -45.38 17.77
C ARG A 11 3.63 -44.67 18.62
N ASN A 12 4.74 -44.24 18.00
CA ASN A 12 5.81 -43.56 18.73
C ASN A 12 5.38 -42.16 19.19
N ILE A 13 4.69 -41.41 18.34
CA ILE A 13 4.11 -40.09 18.66
C ILE A 13 3.12 -40.19 19.82
N ILE A 14 2.22 -41.19 19.80
CA ILE A 14 1.24 -41.41 20.88
C ILE A 14 1.90 -41.87 22.18
N ARG A 15 3.01 -42.63 22.11
CA ARG A 15 3.72 -43.09 23.31
C ARG A 15 4.52 -41.96 23.96
N GLN A 16 5.07 -41.04 23.17
CA GLN A 16 5.89 -39.92 23.62
C GLN A 16 5.15 -38.57 23.43
N LYS A 17 3.95 -38.45 24.03
CA LYS A 17 3.02 -37.33 23.75
C LYS A 17 3.63 -35.95 24.01
N MET A 18 4.25 -35.75 25.17
CA MET A 18 4.78 -34.43 25.55
C MET A 18 5.96 -34.01 24.69
N TYR A 19 6.92 -34.92 24.46
CA TYR A 19 8.07 -34.66 23.59
C TYR A 19 7.65 -34.40 22.13
N SER A 20 6.72 -35.21 21.62
CA SER A 20 6.21 -35.04 20.26
C SER A 20 5.41 -33.74 20.13
N PHE A 21 4.64 -33.36 21.14
CA PHE A 21 3.88 -32.11 21.17
C PHE A 21 4.81 -30.90 21.09
N ILE A 22 5.84 -30.82 21.94
CA ILE A 22 6.77 -29.67 21.97
C ILE A 22 7.46 -29.49 20.61
N ASN A 23 7.95 -30.58 20.00
CA ASN A 23 8.65 -30.52 18.73
C ASN A 23 7.73 -30.17 17.56
N ILE A 24 6.57 -30.82 17.46
CA ILE A 24 5.61 -30.57 16.36
C ILE A 24 5.01 -29.18 16.49
N PHE A 25 4.62 -28.78 17.70
CA PHE A 25 4.02 -27.47 17.95
C PHE A 25 5.02 -26.34 17.72
N GLY A 26 6.26 -26.47 18.22
CA GLY A 26 7.30 -25.47 17.98
C GLY A 26 7.62 -25.29 16.50
N LEU A 27 7.74 -26.39 15.75
CA LEU A 27 7.94 -26.35 14.30
C LEU A 27 6.75 -25.72 13.58
N ALA A 28 5.53 -26.15 13.91
CA ALA A 28 4.31 -25.63 13.31
C ALA A 28 4.13 -24.13 13.58
N ALA A 29 4.39 -23.68 14.82
CA ALA A 29 4.33 -22.28 15.20
C ALA A 29 5.37 -21.45 14.44
N GLY A 30 6.62 -21.93 14.30
CA GLY A 30 7.66 -21.25 13.52
C GLY A 30 7.28 -21.09 12.05
N ILE A 31 6.75 -22.14 11.42
CA ILE A 31 6.26 -22.09 10.04
C ILE A 31 5.06 -21.13 9.92
N ALA A 32 4.12 -21.17 10.86
CA ALA A 32 2.96 -20.29 10.83
C ALA A 32 3.35 -18.81 10.96
N ILE A 33 4.19 -18.47 11.94
CA ILE A 33 4.64 -17.09 12.18
C ILE A 33 5.43 -16.56 10.97
N SER A 34 6.39 -17.32 10.46
CA SER A 34 7.16 -16.92 9.27
C SER A 34 6.28 -16.73 8.04
N THR A 35 5.29 -17.60 7.83
CA THR A 35 4.34 -17.47 6.71
C THR A 35 3.46 -16.23 6.85
N LEU A 36 2.99 -15.91 8.05
CA LEU A 36 2.20 -14.69 8.30
C LEU A 36 3.01 -13.43 8.01
N ILE A 37 4.28 -13.39 8.43
CA ILE A 37 5.19 -12.28 8.11
C ILE A 37 5.40 -12.15 6.60
N LEU A 38 5.62 -13.26 5.90
CA LEU A 38 5.77 -13.24 4.43
C LEU A 38 4.51 -12.75 3.72
N LEU A 39 3.33 -13.16 4.18
CA LEU A 39 2.06 -12.67 3.64
C LEU A 39 1.88 -11.18 3.90
N TRP A 40 2.26 -10.71 5.08
CA TRP A 40 2.24 -9.29 5.41
C TRP A 40 3.18 -8.47 4.50
N VAL A 41 4.43 -8.92 4.34
CA VAL A 41 5.39 -8.28 3.43
C VAL A 41 4.88 -8.27 1.99
N LYS A 42 4.34 -9.40 1.52
CA LYS A 42 3.74 -9.50 0.18
C LYS A 42 2.58 -8.50 0.01
N SER A 43 1.72 -8.39 1.03
CA SER A 43 0.62 -7.43 1.04
C SER A 43 1.14 -6.00 0.94
N GLU A 44 2.09 -5.62 1.80
CA GLU A 44 2.65 -4.27 1.85
C GLU A 44 3.32 -3.89 0.51
N LEU A 45 4.10 -4.82 -0.06
CA LEU A 45 4.74 -4.60 -1.36
C LEU A 45 3.73 -4.53 -2.51
N SER A 46 2.54 -5.11 -2.38
CA SER A 46 1.51 -5.09 -3.43
C SER A 46 0.69 -3.80 -3.46
N ILE A 47 0.78 -2.97 -2.41
CA ILE A 47 0.04 -1.71 -2.31
C ILE A 47 0.37 -0.81 -3.51
N ASN A 48 -0.65 -0.22 -4.12
CA ASN A 48 -0.57 0.72 -5.25
C ASN A 48 0.09 0.20 -6.53
N ARG A 49 0.41 -1.09 -6.64
CA ARG A 49 0.99 -1.70 -7.85
C ARG A 49 0.00 -1.96 -8.99
N PHE A 50 -1.28 -1.59 -8.81
CA PHE A 50 -2.32 -1.79 -9.82
C PHE A 50 -2.36 -0.69 -10.89
N HIS A 51 -1.59 0.39 -10.72
CA HIS A 51 -1.50 1.45 -11.72
C HIS A 51 -0.57 1.04 -12.87
N ASP A 52 -1.06 1.13 -14.11
CA ASP A 52 -0.32 0.74 -15.32
C ASP A 52 1.00 1.51 -15.48
N HIS A 53 1.01 2.77 -15.01
CA HIS A 53 2.16 3.66 -15.05
C HIS A 53 2.83 3.85 -13.67
N GLY A 54 2.55 3.00 -12.69
CA GLY A 54 2.96 3.19 -11.29
C GLY A 54 4.46 3.42 -11.06
N GLN A 55 5.33 2.86 -11.92
CA GLN A 55 6.78 3.06 -11.83
C GLN A 55 7.25 4.45 -12.28
N TYR A 56 6.41 5.19 -13.01
CA TYR A 56 6.70 6.52 -13.57
C TYR A 56 5.88 7.63 -12.91
N LEU A 57 5.19 7.33 -11.80
CA LEU A 57 4.44 8.30 -11.03
C LEU A 57 5.30 8.81 -9.88
N TYR A 58 5.50 10.12 -9.84
CA TYR A 58 6.32 10.78 -8.85
C TYR A 58 5.53 11.89 -8.14
N GLN A 59 5.78 12.05 -6.84
CA GLN A 59 5.31 13.19 -6.08
C GLN A 59 6.44 14.20 -5.94
N VAL A 60 6.15 15.46 -6.28
CA VAL A 60 7.11 16.54 -6.12
C VAL A 60 7.12 16.97 -4.64
N ALA A 61 8.32 16.97 -4.04
CA ALA A 61 8.53 17.47 -2.70
C ALA A 61 9.46 18.69 -2.73
N THR A 62 9.09 19.70 -1.94
CA THR A 62 9.86 20.93 -1.77
C THR A 62 10.73 20.80 -0.52
N ARG A 63 12.04 20.96 -0.70
CA ARG A 63 12.99 21.08 0.42
C ARG A 63 13.10 22.53 0.83
N HIS A 64 12.75 22.84 2.07
CA HIS A 64 12.90 24.17 2.67
C HIS A 64 14.09 24.17 3.61
N GLN A 65 14.87 25.25 3.61
CA GLN A 65 15.98 25.43 4.55
C GLN A 65 15.81 26.76 5.29
N TYR A 66 15.67 26.67 6.61
CA TYR A 66 15.57 27.81 7.51
C TYR A 66 16.80 27.80 8.43
N GLY A 67 17.84 28.53 8.04
CA GLY A 67 19.14 28.48 8.74
C GLY A 67 19.76 27.07 8.68
N LYS A 68 19.87 26.42 9.85
CA LYS A 68 20.37 25.04 9.97
C LYS A 68 19.28 23.97 9.82
N ASP A 69 18.01 24.36 9.91
CA ASP A 69 16.90 23.42 9.84
C ASP A 69 16.53 23.14 8.39
N ILE A 70 16.40 21.85 8.08
CA ILE A 70 16.02 21.35 6.76
C ILE A 70 14.66 20.68 6.91
N GLY A 71 13.64 21.25 6.27
CA GLY A 71 12.30 20.69 6.19
C GLY A 71 12.02 20.14 4.79
N LEU A 72 11.18 19.12 4.72
CA LEU A 72 10.63 18.59 3.47
C LEU A 72 9.11 18.72 3.52
N SER A 73 8.53 19.32 2.49
CA SER A 73 7.09 19.50 2.35
C SER A 73 6.63 18.95 1.00
N VAL A 74 5.51 18.25 0.99
CA VAL A 74 4.86 17.78 -0.26
C VAL A 74 3.92 18.83 -0.86
N GLY A 75 3.87 20.03 -0.27
CA GLY A 75 3.21 21.19 -0.87
C GLY A 75 4.03 21.77 -2.02
N SER A 76 3.38 22.05 -3.15
CA SER A 76 4.00 22.71 -4.31
C SER A 76 3.15 23.88 -4.79
N PRO A 77 3.75 24.95 -5.32
CA PRO A 77 3.00 26.02 -5.97
C PRO A 77 2.14 25.49 -7.12
N PRO A 78 0.91 26.01 -7.33
CA PRO A 78 0.02 25.53 -8.40
C PRO A 78 0.59 25.65 -9.81
N ALA A 79 1.58 26.53 -10.02
CA ALA A 79 2.26 26.75 -11.29
C ALA A 79 3.35 25.71 -11.60
N LEU A 80 3.76 24.90 -10.62
CA LEU A 80 4.88 23.97 -10.78
C LEU A 80 4.60 22.86 -11.79
N GLY A 81 3.40 22.27 -11.75
CA GLY A 81 3.01 21.21 -12.70
C GLY A 81 3.10 21.65 -14.17
N PRO A 82 2.46 22.77 -14.55
CA PRO A 82 2.58 23.35 -15.89
C PRO A 82 4.02 23.70 -16.28
N ALA A 83 4.80 24.30 -15.38
CA ALA A 83 6.20 24.64 -15.64
C ALA A 83 7.05 23.38 -15.91
N LEU A 84 6.89 22.33 -15.09
CA LEU A 84 7.59 21.06 -15.29
C LEU A 84 7.29 20.44 -16.65
N LYS A 85 6.02 20.46 -17.08
CA LYS A 85 5.62 19.95 -18.39
C LYS A 85 6.12 20.80 -19.57
N SER A 86 6.31 22.10 -19.35
CA SER A 86 6.85 23.04 -20.36
C SER A 86 8.36 22.88 -20.53
N ASP A 87 9.08 22.83 -19.41
CA ASP A 87 10.53 23.00 -19.40
C ASP A 87 11.28 21.66 -19.50
N PHE A 88 10.62 20.55 -19.17
CA PHE A 88 11.21 19.21 -19.18
C PHE A 88 10.43 18.26 -20.10
N PRO A 89 10.97 17.87 -21.27
CA PRO A 89 10.29 16.99 -22.22
C PRO A 89 10.01 15.58 -21.68
N GLU A 90 10.72 15.15 -20.63
CA GLU A 90 10.52 13.87 -19.96
C GLU A 90 9.22 13.83 -19.13
N VAL A 91 8.66 15.00 -18.79
CA VAL A 91 7.41 15.11 -18.02
C VAL A 91 6.21 15.01 -18.97
N VAL A 92 5.72 13.78 -19.18
CA VAL A 92 4.57 13.51 -20.06
C VAL A 92 3.29 14.21 -19.57
N ASN A 93 3.02 14.13 -18.26
CA ASN A 93 1.84 14.74 -17.63
C ASN A 93 2.14 15.17 -16.20
N ALA A 94 1.39 16.16 -15.74
CA ALA A 94 1.40 16.64 -14.36
C ALA A 94 -0.04 16.92 -13.91
N ALA A 95 -0.36 16.56 -12.68
CA ALA A 95 -1.64 16.84 -12.05
C ALA A 95 -1.42 17.27 -10.60
N ARG A 96 -2.21 18.24 -10.15
CA ARG A 96 -2.28 18.62 -8.74
C ARG A 96 -3.32 17.75 -8.05
N TYR A 97 -3.03 17.42 -6.79
CA TYR A 97 -3.97 16.77 -5.89
C TYR A 97 -3.96 17.54 -4.57
N VAL A 98 -5.15 17.95 -4.13
CA VAL A 98 -5.36 18.55 -2.82
C VAL A 98 -6.08 17.51 -1.97
N PRO A 99 -5.44 16.98 -0.92
CA PRO A 99 -6.08 16.01 -0.06
C PRO A 99 -7.26 16.66 0.70
N PRO A 100 -8.22 15.86 1.16
CA PRO A 100 -9.28 16.35 2.04
C PRO A 100 -8.69 17.05 3.26
N PHE A 101 -9.12 18.29 3.52
CA PHE A 101 -8.66 19.06 4.67
C PHE A 101 -9.62 18.94 5.86
N SER A 102 -10.93 18.90 5.59
CA SER A 102 -11.98 18.75 6.60
C SER A 102 -13.25 18.24 5.94
N GLY A 103 -14.16 17.69 6.74
CA GLY A 103 -15.43 17.18 6.22
C GLY A 103 -16.27 18.31 5.61
N VAL A 104 -16.52 18.20 4.31
CA VAL A 104 -17.33 19.10 3.48
C VAL A 104 -18.77 18.62 3.50
N LEU A 105 -19.73 19.54 3.57
CA LEU A 105 -21.15 19.20 3.46
C LEU A 105 -21.54 19.11 1.98
N ILE A 106 -22.01 17.93 1.58
CA ILE A 106 -22.58 17.66 0.26
C ILE A 106 -24.08 17.51 0.42
N ARG A 107 -24.84 18.11 -0.50
CA ARG A 107 -26.28 17.91 -0.60
C ARG A 107 -26.62 17.06 -1.81
N TYR A 108 -27.36 15.99 -1.60
CA TYR A 108 -27.96 15.20 -2.67
C TYR A 108 -29.45 15.01 -2.38
N ARG A 109 -30.30 15.65 -3.20
CA ARG A 109 -31.75 15.75 -2.96
C ARG A 109 -32.00 16.32 -1.55
N ASP A 110 -32.71 15.59 -0.70
CA ASP A 110 -33.07 16.00 0.66
C ASP A 110 -32.04 15.60 1.73
N LYS A 111 -30.93 14.96 1.33
CA LYS A 111 -29.90 14.49 2.26
C LYS A 111 -28.70 15.43 2.27
N ILE A 112 -28.27 15.79 3.48
CA ILE A 112 -27.00 16.48 3.71
C ILE A 112 -26.06 15.48 4.37
N ILE A 113 -24.89 15.28 3.76
CA ILE A 113 -23.88 14.31 4.20
C ILE A 113 -22.56 15.07 4.36
N ARG A 114 -21.82 14.77 5.42
CA ARG A 114 -20.50 15.34 5.65
C ARG A 114 -19.44 14.34 5.20
N GLU A 115 -18.68 14.67 4.16
CA GLU A 115 -17.71 13.77 3.53
C GLU A 115 -16.33 14.41 3.38
N GLN A 116 -15.31 13.57 3.33
CA GLN A 116 -13.93 14.01 3.06
C GLN A 116 -13.69 14.04 1.56
N ILE A 117 -13.63 15.24 0.98
CA ILE A 117 -13.48 15.44 -0.47
C ILE A 117 -12.09 15.98 -0.78
N GLY A 118 -11.34 15.27 -1.62
CA GLY A 118 -10.12 15.77 -2.25
C GLY A 118 -10.43 16.32 -3.64
N THR A 119 -9.59 17.21 -4.14
CA THR A 119 -9.72 17.74 -5.51
C THR A 119 -8.46 17.43 -6.30
N ALA A 120 -8.63 17.21 -7.60
CA ALA A 120 -7.53 16.92 -8.50
C ALA A 120 -7.73 17.57 -9.87
N ASP A 121 -6.65 17.80 -10.59
CA ASP A 121 -6.73 18.18 -12.02
C ASP A 121 -7.27 17.01 -12.86
N ALA A 122 -7.92 17.31 -13.98
CA ALA A 122 -8.50 16.29 -14.87
C ALA A 122 -7.46 15.27 -15.38
N ALA A 123 -6.19 15.70 -15.55
CA ALA A 123 -5.10 14.83 -15.96
C ALA A 123 -4.82 13.68 -14.97
N PHE A 124 -5.26 13.80 -13.70
CA PHE A 124 -5.09 12.77 -12.67
C PHE A 124 -5.60 11.40 -13.13
N PHE A 125 -6.78 11.34 -13.76
CA PHE A 125 -7.36 10.08 -14.24
C PHE A 125 -6.71 9.52 -15.51
N SER A 126 -5.89 10.32 -16.21
CA SER A 126 -5.02 9.82 -17.29
C SER A 126 -3.67 9.31 -16.79
N MET A 127 -3.27 9.71 -15.58
CA MET A 127 -2.00 9.32 -14.96
C MET A 127 -2.16 8.07 -14.09
N PHE A 128 -3.27 7.97 -13.35
CA PHE A 128 -3.56 6.87 -12.44
C PHE A 128 -4.65 5.95 -13.00
N THR A 129 -4.39 4.65 -13.04
CA THR A 129 -5.40 3.63 -13.40
C THR A 129 -6.37 3.44 -12.25
N PHE A 130 -7.66 3.70 -12.43
CA PHE A 130 -8.70 3.38 -11.45
C PHE A 130 -9.80 2.52 -12.09
N PRO A 131 -10.23 1.42 -11.44
CA PRO A 131 -11.36 0.64 -11.88
C PRO A 131 -12.66 1.35 -11.52
N PHE A 132 -13.23 2.13 -12.44
CA PHE A 132 -14.52 2.77 -12.23
C PHE A 132 -15.65 1.75 -12.28
N VAL A 133 -16.60 1.88 -11.35
CA VAL A 133 -17.88 1.18 -11.42
C VAL A 133 -18.68 1.79 -12.57
N ARG A 134 -19.25 0.93 -13.43
CA ARG A 134 -20.15 1.34 -14.53
C ARG A 134 -21.57 1.57 -14.04
#